data_AF-A0A9Q2P8E4-F1
#
_entry.id   AF-A0A9Q2P8E4-F1
#
_cell.length_a   1.000
_cell.length_b   1.000
_cell.length_c   1.000
_cell.angle_alpha   90.00
_cell.angle_beta   90.00
_cell.angle_gamma   90.00
#
_symmetry.space_group_name_H-M   'P 1'
#
loop_
_entity.id
_entity.type
_entity.pdbx_description
1 polymer ?
#
loop_
_entity_poly.entity_id
_entity_poly.type
_entity_poly.pdbx_seq_one_letter_code
_entity_poly.pdbx_strand_id
1 'polypeptide(L)'
;MSEIQVFTDSQLALRVVMLKALADHINREFRYAKGELAERMARGDRLTARDGASKLGSVSLSDPKPVATVSDEAAFRDYMSVKYGDEAQAQVELGDAAEICAVLADTGHEDLFSVREVFPDWVRENALRDALVREVPGVTVTTPAGVLSACTEEAAVEAVKSAISSSGVLAIEGGAA
;
A
#
# COMPACT_ATOMS: atom_id res chain seq x y z
N MET A 1 16.92 -33.20 -30.97
CA MET A 1 15.59 -33.86 -30.87
C MET A 1 15.22 -33.85 -29.41
N SER A 2 14.20 -33.09 -28.97
CA SER A 2 13.75 -33.16 -27.57
C SER A 2 12.93 -34.43 -27.39
N GLU A 3 13.40 -35.35 -26.55
CA GLU A 3 12.62 -36.50 -26.13
C GLU A 3 11.33 -36.02 -25.45
N ILE A 4 10.19 -36.55 -25.90
CA ILE A 4 8.90 -36.30 -25.24
C ILE A 4 8.92 -37.15 -23.97
N GLN A 5 9.15 -36.52 -22.81
CA GLN A 5 9.01 -37.18 -21.52
C GLN A 5 7.53 -37.49 -21.28
N VAL A 6 7.16 -38.78 -21.36
CA VAL A 6 5.83 -39.26 -21.00
C VAL A 6 5.86 -39.64 -19.52
N PHE A 7 5.19 -38.86 -18.69
CA PHE A 7 5.05 -39.14 -17.26
C PHE A 7 3.75 -39.91 -16.99
N THR A 8 3.78 -40.83 -16.03
CA THR A 8 2.54 -41.41 -15.48
C THR A 8 1.85 -40.42 -14.55
N ASP A 9 0.53 -40.56 -14.36
CA ASP A 9 -0.24 -39.73 -13.42
C ASP A 9 0.35 -39.78 -12.00
N SER A 10 0.85 -40.94 -11.57
CA SER A 10 1.50 -41.12 -10.27
C SER A 10 2.83 -40.36 -10.17
N GLN A 11 3.63 -40.31 -11.24
CA GLN A 11 4.87 -39.54 -11.30
C GLN A 11 4.59 -38.04 -11.30
N LEU A 12 3.56 -37.58 -12.03
CA LEU A 12 3.14 -36.18 -12.01
C LEU A 12 2.58 -35.77 -10.65
N ALA A 13 1.75 -36.62 -10.01
CA ALA A 13 1.23 -36.37 -8.68
C ALA A 13 2.37 -36.25 -7.65
N LEU A 14 3.34 -37.16 -7.68
CA LEU A 14 4.55 -37.09 -6.86
C LEU A 14 5.30 -35.77 -7.09
N ARG A 15 5.53 -35.40 -8.37
CA ARG A 15 6.20 -34.14 -8.73
C ARG A 15 5.51 -32.93 -8.14
N VAL A 16 4.20 -32.84 -8.29
CA VAL A 16 3.40 -31.70 -7.85
C VAL A 16 3.44 -31.58 -6.32
N VAL A 17 3.29 -32.68 -5.60
CA VAL A 17 3.34 -32.69 -4.13
C VAL A 17 4.72 -32.27 -3.63
N MET A 18 5.80 -32.78 -4.23
CA MET A 18 7.17 -32.42 -3.86
C MET A 18 7.47 -30.93 -4.12
N LEU A 19 7.05 -30.41 -5.28
CA LEU A 19 7.18 -28.98 -5.60
C LEU A 19 6.38 -28.10 -4.63
N LYS A 20 5.17 -28.52 -4.26
CA LYS A 20 4.34 -27.79 -3.29
C LYS A 20 5.00 -27.74 -1.91
N ALA A 21 5.51 -28.88 -1.42
CA ALA A 21 6.20 -28.95 -0.14
C ALA A 21 7.45 -28.05 -0.11
N LEU A 22 8.24 -28.06 -1.18
CA LEU A 22 9.40 -27.19 -1.34
C LEU A 22 8.99 -25.70 -1.34
N ALA A 23 7.97 -25.34 -2.13
CA ALA A 23 7.47 -23.97 -2.21
C ALA A 23 6.96 -23.47 -0.85
N ASP A 24 6.24 -24.30 -0.09
CA ASP A 24 5.74 -23.93 1.23
C ASP A 24 6.87 -23.71 2.24
N HIS A 25 7.88 -24.58 2.22
CA HIS A 25 9.05 -24.42 3.06
C HIS A 25 9.83 -23.15 2.72
N ILE A 26 10.16 -22.92 1.44
CA ILE A 26 10.87 -21.71 0.99
C ILE A 26 10.08 -20.45 1.31
N ASN A 27 8.76 -20.43 1.10
CA ASN A 27 7.94 -19.27 1.41
C ASN A 27 7.92 -18.94 2.90
N ARG A 28 7.95 -19.96 3.77
CA ARG A 28 8.04 -19.77 5.23
C ARG A 28 9.40 -19.20 5.62
N GLU A 29 10.49 -19.80 5.14
CA GLU A 29 11.85 -19.29 5.39
C GLU A 29 12.04 -17.87 4.84
N PHE A 30 11.52 -17.59 3.65
CA PHE A 30 11.54 -16.27 3.05
C PHE A 30 10.79 -15.25 3.92
N ARG A 31 9.60 -15.60 4.42
CA ARG A 31 8.84 -14.70 5.33
C ARG A 31 9.58 -14.46 6.64
N TYR A 32 10.21 -15.49 7.21
CA TYR A 32 11.02 -15.36 8.42
C TYR A 32 12.21 -14.42 8.20
N ALA A 33 13.04 -14.70 7.20
CA ALA A 33 14.21 -13.87 6.87
C ALA A 33 13.82 -12.44 6.48
N LYS A 34 12.69 -12.28 5.77
CA LYS A 34 12.11 -10.97 5.44
C LYS A 34 11.72 -10.21 6.72
N GLY A 35 11.13 -10.87 7.70
CA GLY A 35 10.79 -10.27 8.99
C GLY A 35 12.04 -9.78 9.75
N GLU A 36 13.02 -10.66 9.93
CA GLU A 36 14.27 -10.31 10.61
C GLU A 36 15.02 -9.15 9.92
N LEU A 37 15.03 -9.13 8.58
CA LEU A 37 15.68 -8.06 7.84
C LEU A 37 14.92 -6.73 7.95
N ALA A 38 13.58 -6.76 7.95
CA ALA A 38 12.76 -5.56 8.10
C ALA A 38 12.97 -4.87 9.47
N GLU A 39 13.24 -5.62 10.53
CA GLU A 39 13.54 -5.08 11.87
C GLU A 39 14.89 -4.35 11.93
N ARG A 40 15.83 -4.70 11.03
CA ARG A 40 17.21 -4.18 11.03
C ARG A 40 17.44 -3.05 10.03
N MET A 41 16.57 -2.90 9.04
CA MET A 41 16.67 -1.86 8.02
C MET A 41 15.98 -0.57 8.47
N ALA A 42 16.58 0.59 8.18
CA ALA A 42 15.88 1.84 8.33
C ALA A 42 14.85 2.00 7.20
N ARG A 43 13.76 2.73 7.47
CA ARG A 43 12.77 3.06 6.42
C ARG A 43 13.47 3.87 5.32
N GLY A 44 13.29 3.46 4.07
CA GLY A 44 13.94 4.07 2.90
C GLY A 44 15.23 3.39 2.49
N ASP A 45 15.75 2.46 3.29
CA ASP A 45 17.00 1.77 2.97
C ASP A 45 16.84 0.78 1.81
N ARG A 46 17.94 0.61 1.07
CA ARG A 46 18.11 -0.38 0.01
C ARG A 46 19.41 -1.15 0.18
N LEU A 47 19.31 -2.45 0.37
CA LEU A 47 20.44 -3.37 0.41
C LEU A 47 20.53 -4.16 -0.89
N THR A 48 21.75 -4.37 -1.38
CA THR A 48 22.01 -5.17 -2.59
C THR A 48 22.62 -6.50 -2.19
N ALA A 49 21.97 -7.61 -2.56
CA ALA A 49 22.51 -8.94 -2.38
C ALA A 49 23.51 -9.24 -3.50
N ARG A 50 24.72 -9.66 -3.12
CA ARG A 50 25.80 -10.01 -4.03
C ARG A 50 26.40 -11.37 -3.65
N ASP A 51 26.85 -12.10 -4.66
CA ASP A 51 27.69 -13.28 -4.50
C ASP A 51 28.98 -13.05 -5.30
N GLY A 52 30.07 -12.77 -4.58
CA GLY A 52 31.30 -12.24 -5.16
C GLY A 52 31.05 -10.95 -5.96
N ALA A 53 31.39 -10.98 -7.26
CA ALA A 53 31.17 -9.86 -8.17
C ALA A 53 29.73 -9.78 -8.72
N SER A 54 28.97 -10.88 -8.65
CA SER A 54 27.65 -11.00 -9.24
C SER A 54 26.58 -10.36 -8.36
N LYS A 55 25.76 -9.48 -8.95
CA LYS A 55 24.58 -8.92 -8.29
C LYS A 55 23.43 -9.91 -8.40
N LEU A 56 22.94 -10.38 -7.26
CA LEU A 56 21.82 -11.34 -7.19
C LEU A 56 20.47 -10.65 -7.09
N GLY A 57 20.43 -9.46 -6.50
CA GLY A 57 19.18 -8.75 -6.29
C GLY A 57 19.31 -7.60 -5.33
N SER A 58 18.18 -7.06 -4.92
CA SER A 58 18.11 -5.99 -3.95
C SER A 58 16.87 -6.13 -3.08
N VAL A 59 17.01 -5.75 -1.83
CA VAL A 59 15.90 -5.60 -0.89
C VAL A 59 15.78 -4.13 -0.53
N SER A 60 14.58 -3.57 -0.54
CA SER A 60 14.32 -2.19 -0.12
C SER A 60 13.17 -2.14 0.87
N LEU A 61 13.33 -1.35 1.93
CA LEU A 61 12.26 -1.05 2.87
C LEU A 61 11.61 0.27 2.46
N SER A 62 10.33 0.26 2.09
CA SER A 62 9.67 1.50 1.67
C SER A 62 9.61 2.51 2.81
N ASP A 63 9.81 3.79 2.51
CA ASP A 63 9.51 4.92 3.39
C ASP A 63 8.23 5.63 2.90
N PRO A 64 7.04 5.10 3.24
CA PRO A 64 5.80 5.72 2.81
C PRO A 64 5.66 7.09 3.48
N LYS A 65 5.32 8.11 2.70
CA LYS A 65 5.05 9.44 3.24
C LYS A 65 3.92 9.36 4.27
N PRO A 66 3.99 10.12 5.36
CA PRO A 66 2.90 10.22 6.31
C PRO A 66 1.63 10.70 5.60
N VAL A 67 0.49 10.12 5.98
CA VAL A 67 -0.83 10.49 5.46
C VAL A 67 -1.65 11.08 6.59
N ALA A 68 -2.14 12.30 6.36
CA ALA A 68 -3.04 13.00 7.25
C ALA A 68 -4.48 12.58 6.95
N THR A 69 -5.23 12.19 7.98
CA THR A 69 -6.64 11.82 7.88
C THR A 69 -7.45 12.62 8.89
N VAL A 70 -8.60 13.15 8.50
CA VAL A 70 -9.49 13.87 9.43
C VAL A 70 -10.17 12.84 10.33
N SER A 71 -9.91 12.93 11.62
CA SER A 71 -10.47 12.07 12.67
C SER A 71 -11.57 12.75 13.49
N ASP A 72 -11.57 14.09 13.55
CA ASP A 72 -12.64 14.90 14.14
C ASP A 72 -12.97 16.08 13.22
N GLU A 73 -14.10 15.94 12.52
CA GLU A 73 -14.56 16.94 11.55
C GLU A 73 -14.95 18.28 12.21
N ALA A 74 -15.42 18.27 13.46
CA ALA A 74 -15.84 19.49 14.14
C ALA A 74 -14.62 20.31 14.55
N ALA A 75 -13.66 19.68 15.23
CA ALA A 75 -12.40 20.34 15.61
C ALA A 75 -11.59 20.80 14.39
N PHE A 76 -11.58 20.01 13.32
CA PHE A 76 -10.91 20.37 12.08
C PHE A 76 -11.55 21.61 11.43
N ARG A 77 -12.89 21.69 11.41
CA ARG A 77 -13.62 22.85 10.87
C ARG A 77 -13.37 24.11 11.68
N ASP A 78 -13.38 24.04 13.00
CA ASP A 78 -13.10 25.19 13.86
C ASP A 78 -11.70 25.75 13.60
N TYR A 79 -10.70 24.86 13.47
CA TYR A 79 -9.34 25.25 13.08
C TYR A 79 -9.29 25.91 11.69
N MET A 80 -10.01 25.34 10.71
CA MET A 80 -10.06 25.91 9.36
C MET A 80 -10.71 27.30 9.34
N SER A 81 -11.77 27.51 10.12
CA SER A 81 -12.44 28.82 10.25
C SER A 81 -11.50 29.87 10.88
N VAL A 82 -10.75 29.51 11.92
CA VAL A 82 -9.79 30.43 12.56
C VAL A 82 -8.60 30.77 11.67
N LYS A 83 -8.08 29.79 10.92
CA LYS A 83 -6.82 29.96 10.18
C LYS A 83 -7.01 30.42 8.73
N TYR A 84 -8.09 29.99 8.09
CA TYR A 84 -8.39 30.23 6.68
C TYR A 84 -9.77 30.86 6.48
N GLY A 85 -10.35 31.49 7.51
CA GLY A 85 -11.67 32.11 7.43
C GLY A 85 -11.80 33.12 6.28
N ASP A 86 -10.73 33.84 5.95
CA ASP A 86 -10.70 34.79 4.83
C ASP A 86 -10.78 34.11 3.45
N GLU A 87 -10.49 32.81 3.35
CA GLU A 87 -10.56 32.01 2.12
C GLU A 87 -11.86 31.19 2.03
N ALA A 88 -12.72 31.25 3.05
CA ALA A 88 -14.00 30.57 3.04
C ALA A 88 -14.93 31.17 1.96
N GLN A 89 -15.49 30.31 1.12
CA GLN A 89 -16.48 30.72 0.14
C GLN A 89 -17.87 30.43 0.68
N ALA A 90 -18.73 31.44 0.65
CA ALA A 90 -20.13 31.28 1.00
C ALA A 90 -20.85 30.55 -0.15
N GLN A 91 -21.24 29.30 0.09
CA GLN A 91 -22.13 28.57 -0.79
C GLN A 91 -23.55 28.67 -0.22
N VAL A 92 -24.47 29.26 -1.00
CA VAL A 92 -25.87 29.37 -0.60
C VAL A 92 -26.60 28.12 -1.07
N GLU A 93 -27.02 27.28 -0.12
CA GLU A 93 -27.91 26.14 -0.38
C GLU A 93 -29.34 26.54 -0.02
N LEU A 94 -30.28 26.30 -0.94
CA LEU A 94 -31.70 26.47 -0.68
C LEU A 94 -32.17 25.35 0.26
N GLY A 95 -32.91 25.71 1.31
CA GLY A 95 -33.66 24.76 2.14
C GLY A 95 -34.83 24.09 1.40
N ASP A 96 -35.79 23.53 2.13
CA ASP A 96 -36.95 22.84 1.53
C ASP A 96 -37.77 23.79 0.63
N ALA A 97 -37.87 23.43 -0.65
CA ALA A 97 -38.54 24.23 -1.68
C ALA A 97 -40.01 24.51 -1.36
N ALA A 98 -40.70 23.63 -0.61
CA ALA A 98 -42.09 23.81 -0.23
C ALA A 98 -42.28 24.89 0.85
N GLU A 99 -41.40 24.93 1.85
CA GLU A 99 -41.37 26.00 2.87
C GLU A 99 -40.91 27.34 2.26
N ILE A 100 -39.94 27.30 1.34
CA ILE A 100 -39.42 28.50 0.65
C ILE A 100 -40.50 29.18 -0.20
N CYS A 101 -41.32 28.42 -0.94
CA CYS A 101 -42.41 29.00 -1.72
C CYS A 101 -43.50 29.61 -0.83
N ALA A 102 -43.75 29.04 0.35
CA ALA A 102 -44.72 29.55 1.31
C ALA A 102 -44.27 30.87 1.96
N VAL A 103 -42.96 31.06 2.18
CA VAL A 103 -42.41 32.27 2.81
C VAL A 103 -42.10 33.38 1.81
N LEU A 104 -41.68 33.06 0.57
CA LEU A 104 -41.52 34.02 -0.53
C LEU A 104 -42.82 34.75 -0.89
N ALA A 105 -43.97 34.13 -0.61
CA ALA A 105 -45.27 34.72 -0.83
C ALA A 105 -45.62 35.84 0.16
N ASP A 106 -45.03 35.86 1.37
CA ASP A 106 -45.49 36.74 2.45
C ASP A 106 -44.46 37.79 2.90
N THR A 107 -43.17 37.49 3.02
CA THR A 107 -42.22 38.47 3.59
C THR A 107 -40.78 38.05 3.32
N GLY A 108 -39.99 38.88 2.63
CA GLY A 108 -38.56 38.63 2.39
C GLY A 108 -37.76 38.59 3.69
N HIS A 109 -37.53 37.38 4.21
CA HIS A 109 -36.84 37.14 5.49
C HIS A 109 -35.53 36.37 5.27
N GLU A 110 -34.48 36.78 5.97
CA GLU A 110 -33.11 36.25 5.91
C GLU A 110 -32.97 34.85 6.55
N ASP A 111 -34.06 34.30 7.09
CA ASP A 111 -34.12 33.02 7.80
C ASP A 111 -34.29 31.80 6.86
N LEU A 112 -34.37 32.05 5.54
CA LEU A 112 -34.69 31.06 4.50
C LEU A 112 -33.49 30.34 3.90
N PHE A 113 -32.28 30.73 4.28
CA PHE A 113 -31.05 30.13 3.80
C PHE A 113 -30.14 29.83 4.98
N SER A 114 -29.55 28.63 4.99
CA SER A 114 -28.44 28.34 5.88
C SER A 114 -27.14 28.71 5.17
N VAL A 115 -26.41 29.68 5.70
CA VAL A 115 -25.05 29.96 5.23
C VAL A 115 -24.15 28.85 5.72
N ARG A 116 -23.70 27.98 4.81
CA ARG A 116 -22.72 26.95 5.11
C ARG A 116 -21.39 27.39 4.53
N GLU A 117 -20.43 27.64 5.42
CA GLU A 117 -19.04 27.82 5.01
C GLU A 117 -18.50 26.47 4.54
N VAL A 118 -18.15 26.39 3.26
CA VAL A 118 -17.53 25.22 2.65
C VAL A 118 -16.13 25.63 2.21
N PHE A 119 -15.12 24.94 2.75
CA PHE A 119 -13.76 25.13 2.31
C PHE A 119 -13.54 24.42 0.98
N PRO A 120 -13.00 25.10 -0.05
CA PRO A 120 -12.63 24.47 -1.30
C PRO A 120 -11.66 23.30 -1.11
N ASP A 121 -11.71 22.31 -2.01
CA ASP A 121 -10.89 21.10 -1.90
C ASP A 121 -9.38 21.38 -1.82
N TRP A 122 -8.90 22.40 -2.53
CA TRP A 122 -7.48 22.79 -2.48
C TRP A 122 -7.06 23.34 -1.10
N VAL A 123 -7.97 23.99 -0.37
CA VAL A 123 -7.73 24.47 1.01
C VAL A 123 -7.66 23.28 1.96
N ARG A 124 -8.57 22.31 1.78
CA ARG A 124 -8.56 21.05 2.53
C ARG A 124 -7.28 20.24 2.28
N GLU A 125 -6.84 20.14 1.02
CA GLU A 125 -5.57 19.50 0.66
C GLU A 125 -4.36 20.21 1.29
N ASN A 126 -4.34 21.55 1.30
CA ASN A 126 -3.27 22.30 1.93
C ASN A 126 -3.24 22.12 3.45
N ALA A 127 -4.40 22.07 4.12
CA ALA A 127 -4.48 21.78 5.55
C ALA A 127 -3.97 20.37 5.88
N LEU A 128 -4.25 19.37 5.03
CA LEU A 128 -3.70 18.02 5.17
C LEU A 128 -2.19 17.96 4.92
N ARG A 129 -1.65 18.77 3.99
CA ARG A 129 -0.20 18.90 3.80
C ARG A 129 0.48 19.57 4.99
N ASP A 130 -0.16 20.58 5.58
CA ASP A 130 0.31 21.25 6.80
C ASP A 130 0.40 20.29 7.98
N ALA A 131 -0.57 19.36 8.10
CA ALA A 131 -0.57 18.34 9.14
C ALA A 131 0.66 17.42 9.09
N LEU A 132 1.36 17.32 7.95
CA LEU A 132 2.60 16.55 7.83
C LEU A 132 3.81 17.23 8.47
N VAL A 133 3.73 18.54 8.75
CA VAL A 133 4.84 19.36 9.26
C VAL A 133 4.56 19.89 10.67
N ARG A 134 3.28 20.08 11.03
CA ARG A 134 2.83 20.62 12.32
C ARG A 134 1.52 19.97 12.76
N GLU A 135 1.23 20.03 14.05
CA GLU A 135 -0.03 19.51 14.59
C GLU A 135 -1.23 20.32 14.07
N VAL A 136 -2.21 19.60 13.52
CA VAL A 136 -3.48 20.17 13.04
C VAL A 136 -4.61 19.49 13.82
N PRO A 137 -5.42 20.25 14.59
CA PRO A 137 -6.54 19.70 15.34
C PRO A 137 -7.50 18.89 14.46
N GLY A 138 -7.95 17.75 14.97
CA GLY A 138 -8.88 16.86 14.25
C GLY A 138 -8.25 16.09 13.08
N VAL A 139 -6.93 16.16 12.89
CA VAL A 139 -6.20 15.40 11.86
C VAL A 139 -5.21 14.45 12.52
N THR A 140 -5.38 13.15 12.27
CA THR A 140 -4.44 12.12 12.68
C THR A 140 -3.48 11.82 11.54
N VAL A 141 -2.19 12.00 11.79
CA VAL A 141 -1.12 11.61 10.88
C VAL A 141 -0.72 10.18 11.21
N THR A 142 -0.90 9.28 10.24
CA THR A 142 -0.39 7.92 10.35
C THR A 142 0.72 7.72 9.33
N THR A 143 1.84 7.16 9.77
CA THR A 143 2.88 6.69 8.87
C THR A 143 2.68 5.20 8.67
N PRO A 144 2.28 4.74 7.47
CA PRO A 144 2.08 3.32 7.22
C PRO A 144 3.34 2.52 7.55
N ALA A 145 3.16 1.26 7.96
CA ALA A 145 4.28 0.37 8.13
C ALA A 145 4.99 0.18 6.79
N GLY A 146 6.28 0.47 6.73
CA GLY A 146 7.09 0.27 5.53
C GLY A 146 7.02 -1.19 5.07
N VAL A 147 6.80 -1.41 3.79
CA VAL A 147 6.80 -2.74 3.17
C VAL A 147 8.21 -3.05 2.70
N LEU A 148 8.77 -4.16 3.18
CA LEU A 148 10.01 -4.71 2.64
C LEU A 148 9.71 -5.42 1.31
N SER A 149 10.42 -5.02 0.26
CA SER A 149 10.31 -5.57 -1.10
C SER A 149 11.64 -6.15 -1.54
N ALA A 150 11.62 -7.35 -2.12
CA ALA A 150 12.81 -8.01 -2.66
C ALA A 150 12.65 -8.18 -4.18
N CYS A 151 13.66 -7.74 -4.95
CA CYS A 151 13.74 -7.92 -6.39
C CYS A 151 14.94 -8.82 -6.71
N THR A 152 14.72 -9.84 -7.52
CA THR A 152 15.74 -10.79 -7.98
C THR A 152 16.26 -10.39 -9.36
N GLU A 153 17.55 -10.58 -9.59
CA GLU A 153 18.19 -10.51 -10.92
C GLU A 153 18.32 -11.93 -11.51
N GLU A 154 18.58 -12.02 -12.81
CA GLU A 154 18.72 -13.30 -13.53
C GLU A 154 19.78 -14.23 -12.91
N ALA A 155 20.89 -13.66 -12.41
CA ALA A 155 21.94 -14.42 -11.73
C ALA A 155 21.44 -15.18 -10.48
N ALA A 156 20.46 -14.63 -9.75
CA ALA A 156 19.86 -15.33 -8.62
C ALA A 156 18.98 -16.49 -9.08
N VAL A 157 18.25 -16.33 -10.18
CA VAL A 157 17.42 -17.39 -10.76
C VAL A 157 18.30 -18.56 -11.21
N GLU A 158 19.42 -18.27 -11.88
CA GLU A 158 20.36 -19.30 -12.33
C GLU A 158 21.06 -20.00 -11.17
N ALA A 159 21.43 -19.26 -10.11
CA ALA A 159 21.99 -19.86 -8.89
C ALA A 159 21.00 -20.82 -8.23
N VAL A 160 19.71 -20.45 -8.14
CA VAL A 160 18.66 -21.31 -7.59
C VAL A 160 18.41 -22.53 -8.47
N LYS A 161 18.34 -22.37 -9.81
CA LYS A 161 18.21 -23.51 -10.74
C LYS A 161 19.37 -24.49 -10.60
N SER A 162 20.60 -23.97 -10.49
CA SER A 162 21.81 -24.76 -10.29
C SER A 162 21.77 -25.54 -8.96
N ALA A 163 21.38 -24.88 -7.86
CA ALA A 163 21.24 -25.51 -6.55
C ALA A 163 20.15 -26.60 -6.52
N ILE A 164 19.02 -26.34 -7.17
CA ILE A 164 17.95 -27.33 -7.31
C ILE A 164 18.42 -28.53 -8.15
N SER A 165 19.08 -28.28 -9.27
CA SER A 165 19.55 -29.32 -10.17
C SER A 165 20.65 -30.19 -9.55
N SER A 166 21.56 -29.59 -8.78
CA SER A 166 22.63 -30.32 -8.08
C SER A 166 22.15 -31.12 -6.88
N SER A 167 21.03 -30.73 -6.26
CA SER A 167 20.45 -31.46 -5.13
C SER A 167 19.80 -32.80 -5.50
N GLY A 168 19.45 -33.01 -6.78
CA GLY A 168 18.75 -34.21 -7.25
C GLY A 168 17.31 -34.36 -6.73
N VAL A 169 16.83 -33.49 -5.83
CA VAL A 169 15.54 -33.63 -5.12
C VAL A 169 14.32 -33.56 -6.06
N LEU A 170 14.47 -32.94 -7.23
CA LEU A 170 13.42 -32.83 -8.26
C LEU A 170 13.74 -33.63 -9.53
N ALA A 171 14.85 -34.39 -9.54
CA ALA A 171 15.12 -35.34 -10.61
C ALA A 171 14.17 -36.53 -10.42
N ILE A 172 13.00 -36.47 -11.06
CA ILE A 172 12.21 -37.69 -11.25
C ILE A 172 12.98 -38.51 -12.27
N GLU A 173 13.70 -39.52 -11.81
CA GLU A 173 14.26 -40.57 -12.66
C GLU A 173 13.11 -41.31 -13.34
N GLY A 174 12.68 -40.77 -14.48
CA GLY A 174 11.79 -41.42 -15.44
C GLY A 174 12.59 -41.88 -16.65
N GLY A 175 13.61 -42.70 -16.42
CA GLY A 175 14.41 -43.35 -17.44
C GLY A 175 14.49 -44.84 -17.15
N ALA A 176 13.40 -45.56 -17.43
CA ALA A 176 13.38 -47.02 -17.47
C ALA A 176 12.85 -47.48 -18.84
N ALA A 177 13.74 -47.46 -19.83
CA ALA A 177 13.94 -48.46 -20.89
C ALA A 177 14.99 -47.92 -21.87
#